data_AF-A0A9E4GC90-F1
#
_entry.id   AF-A0A9E4GC90-F1
#
_cell.length_a   1.000
_cell.length_b   1.000
_cell.length_c   1.000
_cell.angle_alpha   90.00
_cell.angle_beta   90.00
_cell.angle_gamma   90.00
#
_symmetry.space_group_name_H-M   'P 1'
#
loop_
_entity.id
_entity.type
_entity.pdbx_description
1 polymer ?
#
loop_
_entity_poly.entity_id
_entity_poly.type
_entity_poly.pdbx_seq_one_letter_code
_entity_poly.pdbx_strand_id
1 'polypeptide(L)'
;MTQIRGKENEPLADRRRSHGFAVTEYDAHQEVLRQRDWKLADVPFYKGKGAEHDPFAWNDFDYLDTYRQIYGRRCGSAGIGTLREVGITRPSADDEYSNHPYFHEDKAYMNRDGFFLLSDVVDVEKLKDEAAAFAEKFEENGVKVYWIEYPEKPIAAFGPMMNMHSAAELAIWPGGSIIPKKGYALAPTAGLGRAEYLARWAFWNLGIPPLITVTGTGVWVTGTFLADDVYCQGMGVETNWEGLNQVTPVLKRVCGEDIHVQPIRTPGWKYFDKYTGANTHGGMVISGLDIDKVLVHAAGVDID
;
A
#
# COMPACT_ATOMS: atom_id res chain seq x y z
N MET A 1 42.12 9.89 3.63
CA MET A 1 41.51 11.04 4.33
C MET A 1 42.07 12.30 3.71
N THR A 2 41.30 12.93 2.82
CA THR A 2 41.71 14.19 2.18
C THR A 2 40.48 15.07 2.13
N GLN A 3 40.46 16.10 2.99
CA GLN A 3 39.45 17.14 2.99
C GLN A 3 39.66 18.04 1.76
N ILE A 4 38.61 18.23 0.96
CA ILE A 4 38.54 19.33 0.02
C ILE A 4 37.55 20.35 0.60
N ARG A 5 38.11 21.49 1.06
CA ARG A 5 37.38 22.74 1.30
C ARG A 5 37.59 23.65 0.09
N GLY A 6 36.51 24.07 -0.54
CA GLY A 6 36.35 25.32 -1.30
C GLY A 6 34.88 25.73 -1.13
N LYS A 7 34.56 26.81 -0.40
CA LYS A 7 34.31 28.18 -0.91
C LYS A 7 33.34 28.13 -2.10
N GLU A 8 32.15 28.74 -2.08
CA GLU A 8 31.83 30.11 -1.66
C GLU A 8 30.39 30.26 -1.12
N ASN A 9 30.22 31.30 -0.30
CA ASN A 9 28.96 31.80 0.23
C ASN A 9 28.09 32.39 -0.91
N GLU A 10 27.35 31.55 -1.63
CA GLU A 10 26.11 32.01 -2.26
C GLU A 10 24.98 31.89 -1.22
N PRO A 11 24.13 32.92 -1.05
CA PRO A 11 22.88 32.69 -0.35
C PRO A 11 22.17 31.59 -1.11
N LEU A 12 21.89 30.48 -0.43
CA LEU A 12 21.05 29.39 -0.95
C LEU A 12 19.80 30.05 -1.53
N ALA A 13 19.82 30.24 -2.85
CA ALA A 13 18.69 30.78 -3.57
C ALA A 13 17.49 29.95 -3.17
N ASP A 14 16.35 30.62 -3.04
CA ASP A 14 15.02 30.14 -2.67
C ASP A 14 14.48 29.12 -3.69
N ARG A 15 15.26 28.05 -3.92
CA ARG A 15 15.11 26.97 -4.88
C ARG A 15 14.67 25.68 -4.18
N ARG A 16 14.19 25.76 -2.93
CA ARG A 16 13.60 24.63 -2.19
C ARG A 16 12.09 24.48 -2.40
N ARG A 17 11.58 24.85 -3.57
CA ARG A 17 10.37 24.23 -4.12
C ARG A 17 10.76 23.53 -5.40
N SER A 18 11.44 22.38 -5.23
CA SER A 18 11.67 21.43 -6.31
C SER A 18 10.31 20.91 -6.79
N HIS A 19 9.78 21.48 -7.86
CA HIS A 19 8.49 21.15 -8.48
C HIS A 19 7.29 21.31 -7.54
N GLY A 20 6.30 22.09 -7.97
CA GLY A 20 5.10 22.37 -7.18
C GLY A 20 4.28 21.09 -6.96
N PHE A 21 4.57 20.35 -5.90
CA PHE A 21 3.60 19.41 -5.36
C PHE A 21 2.37 20.22 -4.94
N ALA A 22 1.19 19.74 -5.33
CA ALA A 22 -0.06 20.32 -4.87
C ALA A 22 -0.08 20.33 -3.34
N VAL A 23 -0.72 21.34 -2.74
CA VAL A 23 -0.92 21.39 -1.29
C VAL A 23 -1.69 20.14 -0.88
N THR A 24 -1.09 19.32 -0.02
CA THR A 24 -1.70 18.08 0.45
C THR A 24 -2.65 18.35 1.62
N GLU A 25 -3.48 17.35 1.97
CA GLU A 25 -4.31 17.43 3.19
C GLU A 25 -3.45 17.57 4.45
N TYR A 26 -2.30 16.91 4.46
CA TYR A 26 -1.34 17.03 5.54
C TYR A 26 -0.79 18.46 5.65
N ASP A 27 -0.43 19.09 4.52
CA ASP A 27 0.04 20.48 4.51
C ASP A 27 -1.03 21.45 5.01
N ALA A 28 -2.29 21.25 4.60
CA ALA A 28 -3.41 22.05 5.07
C ALA A 28 -3.63 21.89 6.58
N HIS A 29 -3.53 20.66 7.11
CA HIS A 29 -3.60 20.40 8.55
C HIS A 29 -2.44 21.07 9.30
N GLN A 30 -1.22 20.97 8.77
CA GLN A 30 -0.05 21.63 9.37
C GLN A 30 -0.20 23.15 9.42
N GLU A 31 -0.83 23.77 8.44
CA GLU A 31 -1.10 25.21 8.47
C GLU A 31 -2.12 25.59 9.57
N VAL A 32 -3.16 24.78 9.78
CA VAL A 32 -4.08 24.95 10.91
C VAL A 32 -3.33 24.85 12.25
N LEU A 33 -2.41 23.89 12.37
CA LEU A 33 -1.57 23.73 13.56
C LEU A 33 -0.65 24.95 13.79
N ARG A 34 -0.09 25.55 12.73
CA ARG A 34 0.77 26.75 12.84
C ARG A 34 0.03 27.98 13.34
N GLN A 35 -1.26 28.08 13.01
CA GLN A 35 -2.10 29.22 13.38
C GLN A 35 -2.71 29.09 14.78
N ARG A 36 -2.63 27.91 15.39
CA ARG A 36 -3.16 27.65 16.74
C ARG A 36 -2.33 28.35 17.81
N ASP A 37 -3.00 28.88 18.82
CA ASP A 37 -2.37 29.32 20.07
C ASP A 37 -2.06 28.10 20.96
N TRP A 38 -0.78 27.79 21.12
CA TRP A 38 -0.30 26.60 21.80
C TRP A 38 -0.02 26.84 23.28
N LYS A 39 -0.47 25.90 24.12
CA LYS A 39 -0.23 25.91 25.57
C LYS A 39 0.47 24.63 25.99
N LEU A 40 1.28 24.68 27.05
CA LEU A 40 1.86 23.45 27.62
C LEU A 40 0.79 22.45 28.07
N ALA A 41 -0.41 22.93 28.42
CA ALA A 41 -1.57 22.09 28.71
C ALA A 41 -2.06 21.24 27.51
N ASP A 42 -1.64 21.56 26.28
CA ASP A 42 -1.93 20.75 25.09
C ASP A 42 -0.99 19.54 24.96
N VAL A 43 0.13 19.51 25.68
CA VAL A 43 1.08 18.39 25.66
C VAL A 43 0.51 17.25 26.50
N PRO A 44 0.39 16.02 25.93
CA PRO A 44 -0.02 14.85 26.70
C PRO A 44 0.80 14.70 27.99
N PHE A 45 0.12 14.36 29.08
CA PHE A 45 0.71 14.15 30.40
C PHE A 45 1.32 15.38 31.09
N TYR A 46 1.15 16.59 30.56
CA TYR A 46 1.56 17.81 31.26
C TYR A 46 0.73 18.02 32.55
N LYS A 47 1.40 18.01 33.70
CA LYS A 47 0.78 18.13 35.03
C LYS A 47 0.84 19.55 35.63
N GLY A 48 1.27 20.55 34.87
CA GLY A 48 1.39 21.92 35.34
C GLY A 48 2.81 22.32 35.75
N LYS A 49 2.96 23.59 36.10
CA LYS A 49 4.26 24.19 36.44
C LYS A 49 4.83 23.57 37.72
N GLY A 50 6.07 23.09 37.65
CA GLY A 50 6.79 22.52 38.79
C GLY A 50 6.47 21.05 39.08
N ALA A 51 5.57 20.43 38.31
CA ALA A 51 5.35 18.99 38.39
C ALA A 51 6.50 18.24 37.69
N GLU A 52 6.90 17.11 38.25
CA GLU A 52 7.86 16.21 37.61
C GLU A 52 7.23 15.52 36.40
N HIS A 53 8.06 15.30 35.38
CA HIS A 53 7.68 14.55 34.20
C HIS A 53 7.74 13.05 34.52
N ASP A 54 6.70 12.32 34.15
CA ASP A 54 6.70 10.86 34.22
C ASP A 54 6.97 10.29 32.83
N PRO A 55 8.20 9.88 32.51
CA PRO A 55 8.52 9.33 31.19
C PRO A 55 7.80 8.01 30.91
N PHE A 56 7.37 7.28 31.95
CA PHE A 56 6.69 6.00 31.79
C PHE A 56 5.23 6.14 31.40
N ALA A 57 4.62 7.32 31.57
CA ALA A 57 3.26 7.60 31.10
C ALA A 57 3.11 7.40 29.57
N TRP A 58 4.20 7.50 28.81
CA TRP A 58 4.23 7.25 27.37
C TRP A 58 4.17 5.76 26.99
N ASN A 59 4.45 4.84 27.93
CA ASN A 59 4.41 3.41 27.63
C ASN A 59 2.99 2.91 27.38
N ASP A 60 1.99 3.57 27.98
CA ASP A 60 0.56 3.26 27.82
C ASP A 60 -0.11 4.16 26.78
N PHE A 61 0.67 4.90 26.00
CA PHE A 61 0.18 5.84 24.99
C PHE A 61 0.27 5.25 23.59
N ASP A 62 -0.86 5.02 22.95
CA ASP A 62 -0.87 4.53 21.58
C ASP A 62 -0.66 5.67 20.57
N TYR A 63 0.17 5.41 19.56
CA TYR A 63 0.33 6.29 18.42
C TYR A 63 -0.99 6.50 17.66
N LEU A 64 -1.85 5.47 17.60
CA LEU A 64 -3.16 5.55 16.95
C LEU A 64 -4.11 6.56 17.62
N ASP A 65 -3.95 6.80 18.93
CA ASP A 65 -4.74 7.79 19.68
C ASP A 65 -4.39 9.23 19.30
N THR A 66 -3.18 9.45 18.79
CA THR A 66 -2.71 10.77 18.31
C THR A 66 -2.69 10.94 16.81
N TYR A 67 -3.02 9.88 16.07
CA TYR A 67 -2.89 9.87 14.63
C TYR A 67 -3.64 11.05 13.97
N ARG A 68 -4.85 11.37 14.45
CA ARG A 68 -5.64 12.50 13.94
C ARG A 68 -5.01 13.86 14.29
N GLN A 69 -4.36 13.98 15.43
CA GLN A 69 -3.70 15.20 15.89
C GLN A 69 -2.45 15.46 15.04
N ILE A 70 -1.74 14.40 14.65
CA ILE A 70 -0.52 14.48 13.83
C ILE A 70 -0.88 14.74 12.35
N TYR A 71 -1.81 13.95 11.79
CA TYR A 71 -2.08 13.93 10.34
C TYR A 71 -3.38 14.63 9.92
N GLY A 72 -4.23 15.05 10.88
CA GLY A 72 -5.51 15.71 10.63
C GLY A 72 -6.67 14.76 10.35
N ARG A 73 -6.37 13.48 10.14
CA ARG A 73 -7.31 12.44 9.71
C ARG A 73 -6.93 11.09 10.28
N ARG A 74 -7.81 10.09 10.14
CA ARG A 74 -7.48 8.67 10.31
C ARG A 74 -7.26 8.03 8.94
N CYS A 75 -6.61 6.88 8.91
CA CYS A 75 -6.45 6.05 7.71
C CYS A 75 -6.58 4.56 8.07
N GLY A 76 -6.73 3.73 7.05
CA GLY A 76 -6.82 2.28 7.19
C GLY A 76 -8.09 1.69 6.61
N SER A 77 -7.98 0.44 6.18
CA SER A 77 -9.12 -0.44 5.98
C SER A 77 -8.99 -1.64 6.90
N ALA A 78 -10.06 -1.99 7.60
CA ALA A 78 -10.20 -3.24 8.30
C ALA A 78 -11.66 -3.71 8.14
N GLY A 79 -11.85 -5.01 7.86
CA GLY A 79 -13.17 -5.58 7.70
C GLY A 79 -13.82 -5.41 6.33
N ILE A 80 -15.14 -5.61 6.30
CA ILE A 80 -16.00 -5.52 5.12
C ILE A 80 -16.92 -4.30 5.15
N GLY A 81 -16.61 -3.35 6.04
CA GLY A 81 -17.42 -2.15 6.26
C GLY A 81 -17.47 -1.19 5.07
N THR A 82 -18.27 -0.13 5.22
CA THR A 82 -18.47 0.88 4.17
C THR A 82 -17.17 1.57 3.78
N LEU A 83 -16.78 1.44 2.51
CA LEU A 83 -15.67 2.18 1.93
C LEU A 83 -15.97 3.68 1.92
N ARG A 84 -14.99 4.49 2.32
CA ARG A 84 -15.11 5.97 2.36
C ARG A 84 -14.13 6.67 1.44
N GLU A 85 -12.96 6.06 1.24
CA GLU A 85 -11.85 6.63 0.51
C GLU A 85 -11.12 5.51 -0.24
N VAL A 86 -10.69 5.78 -1.47
CA VAL A 86 -10.01 4.79 -2.31
C VAL A 86 -8.88 5.43 -3.11
N GLY A 87 -7.76 4.73 -3.21
CA GLY A 87 -6.67 5.08 -4.12
C GLY A 87 -6.80 4.31 -5.43
N ILE A 88 -6.83 5.02 -6.55
CA ILE A 88 -6.85 4.44 -7.90
C ILE A 88 -5.63 5.00 -8.64
N THR A 89 -4.84 4.14 -9.28
CA THR A 89 -3.74 4.64 -10.11
C THR A 89 -4.30 5.24 -11.37
N ARG A 90 -3.82 6.44 -11.72
CA ARG A 90 -4.22 7.13 -12.95
C ARG A 90 -3.46 6.47 -14.10
N PRO A 91 -4.15 5.81 -15.04
CA PRO A 91 -3.46 5.27 -16.19
C PRO A 91 -2.83 6.41 -17.00
N SER A 92 -1.58 6.26 -17.39
CA SER A 92 -0.83 7.27 -18.12
C SER A 92 -0.35 6.70 -19.46
N ALA A 93 0.18 7.56 -20.34
CA ALA A 93 0.87 7.09 -21.54
C ALA A 93 2.05 6.14 -21.20
N ASP A 94 2.54 6.18 -19.96
CA ASP A 94 3.58 5.28 -19.49
C ASP A 94 3.05 3.89 -19.11
N ASP A 95 1.74 3.62 -19.11
CA ASP A 95 1.25 2.24 -19.09
C ASP A 95 1.60 1.48 -20.39
N GLU A 96 1.90 2.21 -21.49
CA GLU A 96 2.57 1.66 -22.67
C GLU A 96 3.98 1.12 -22.35
N TYR A 97 4.57 1.50 -21.21
CA TYR A 97 5.85 0.96 -20.74
C TYR A 97 5.75 -0.53 -20.40
N SER A 98 4.53 -1.07 -20.25
CA SER A 98 4.30 -2.53 -20.24
C SER A 98 4.69 -3.20 -21.58
N ASN A 99 4.81 -2.44 -22.67
CA ASN A 99 5.32 -2.87 -23.97
C ASN A 99 6.84 -2.64 -24.13
N HIS A 100 7.56 -2.29 -23.05
CA HIS A 100 8.99 -2.04 -23.12
C HIS A 100 9.74 -3.29 -23.62
N PRO A 101 10.75 -3.16 -24.53
CA PRO A 101 11.46 -4.31 -25.10
C PRO A 101 12.04 -5.30 -24.07
N TYR A 102 12.37 -4.80 -22.88
CA TYR A 102 12.79 -5.60 -21.72
C TYR A 102 11.81 -6.74 -21.39
N PHE A 103 10.51 -6.53 -21.49
CA PHE A 103 9.49 -7.55 -21.22
C PHE A 103 9.25 -8.52 -22.40
N HIS A 104 9.91 -8.28 -23.53
CA HIS A 104 9.76 -9.09 -24.74
C HIS A 104 11.02 -9.88 -25.10
N GLU A 105 12.11 -9.73 -24.34
CA GLU A 105 13.37 -10.46 -24.55
C GLU A 105 13.19 -11.97 -24.41
N ASP A 106 12.46 -12.42 -23.39
CA ASP A 106 12.08 -13.82 -23.22
C ASP A 106 10.60 -13.92 -22.80
N LYS A 107 9.70 -13.98 -23.80
CA LYS A 107 8.27 -14.13 -23.57
C LYS A 107 7.92 -15.42 -22.82
N ALA A 108 8.72 -16.48 -22.92
CA ALA A 108 8.44 -17.74 -22.23
C ALA A 108 8.74 -17.62 -20.73
N TYR A 109 9.85 -16.96 -20.37
CA TYR A 109 10.16 -16.61 -18.99
C TYR A 109 9.11 -15.67 -18.40
N MET A 110 8.76 -14.60 -19.12
CA MET A 110 7.77 -13.61 -18.66
C MET A 110 6.38 -14.20 -18.43
N ASN A 111 5.96 -15.19 -19.24
CA ASN A 111 4.64 -15.81 -19.09
C ASN A 111 4.62 -17.01 -18.12
N ARG A 112 5.77 -17.45 -17.58
CA ARG A 112 5.88 -18.72 -16.84
C ARG A 112 4.99 -18.77 -15.59
N ASP A 113 4.87 -17.64 -14.90
CA ASP A 113 4.17 -17.54 -13.61
C ASP A 113 2.70 -17.13 -13.77
N GLY A 114 2.18 -17.03 -15.01
CA GLY A 114 0.78 -16.69 -15.28
C GLY A 114 0.44 -15.21 -15.16
N PHE A 115 1.46 -14.38 -15.03
CA PHE A 115 1.36 -12.94 -15.09
C PHE A 115 1.34 -12.55 -16.57
N PHE A 116 0.18 -12.68 -17.22
CA PHE A 116 0.11 -12.45 -18.65
C PHE A 116 0.38 -10.99 -18.97
N LEU A 117 1.10 -10.77 -20.05
CA LEU A 117 0.72 -9.73 -20.99
C LEU A 117 -0.61 -10.21 -21.60
N LEU A 118 -1.76 -9.88 -20.96
CA LEU A 118 -3.11 -10.33 -21.39
C LEU A 118 -3.44 -9.92 -22.84
N SER A 119 -2.62 -9.06 -23.44
CA SER A 119 -2.59 -8.76 -24.87
C SER A 119 -1.16 -8.37 -25.27
N ASP A 120 -0.78 -8.58 -26.53
CA ASP A 120 0.49 -8.05 -27.07
C ASP A 120 0.47 -6.50 -27.14
N VAL A 121 -0.70 -5.85 -26.94
CA VAL A 121 -0.87 -4.39 -26.90
C VAL A 121 -2.02 -4.02 -25.95
N VAL A 122 -1.70 -3.38 -24.82
CA VAL A 122 -2.71 -2.76 -23.94
C VAL A 122 -3.31 -1.54 -24.66
N ASP A 123 -4.63 -1.50 -24.78
CA ASP A 123 -5.36 -0.31 -25.23
C ASP A 123 -5.42 0.72 -24.08
N VAL A 124 -4.45 1.62 -24.06
CA VAL A 124 -4.26 2.60 -22.98
C VAL A 124 -5.39 3.62 -22.93
N GLU A 125 -5.95 4.02 -24.08
CA GLU A 125 -7.08 4.95 -24.09
C GLU A 125 -8.31 4.29 -23.50
N LYS A 126 -8.59 3.04 -23.87
CA LYS A 126 -9.65 2.26 -23.22
C LYS A 126 -9.40 2.08 -21.71
N LEU A 127 -8.17 1.81 -21.29
CA LEU A 127 -7.82 1.68 -19.87
C LEU A 127 -8.07 2.99 -19.10
N LYS A 128 -7.76 4.15 -19.69
CA LYS A 128 -8.05 5.46 -19.11
C LYS A 128 -9.56 5.68 -18.97
N ASP A 129 -10.33 5.37 -20.02
CA ASP A 129 -11.79 5.51 -20.02
C ASP A 129 -12.43 4.60 -18.96
N GLU A 130 -12.01 3.33 -18.88
CA GLU A 130 -12.50 2.38 -17.88
C GLU A 130 -12.11 2.78 -16.45
N ALA A 131 -10.89 3.26 -16.22
CA ALA A 131 -10.47 3.75 -14.91
C ALA A 131 -11.24 5.01 -14.48
N ALA A 132 -11.50 5.93 -15.41
CA ALA A 132 -12.29 7.13 -15.15
C ALA A 132 -13.75 6.77 -14.81
N ALA A 133 -14.36 5.88 -15.59
CA ALA A 133 -15.71 5.38 -15.30
C ALA A 133 -15.78 4.66 -13.94
N PHE A 134 -14.74 3.89 -13.59
CA PHE A 134 -14.68 3.23 -12.28
C PHE A 134 -14.57 4.22 -11.12
N ALA A 135 -13.75 5.27 -11.26
CA ALA A 135 -13.66 6.35 -10.29
C ALA A 135 -14.97 7.11 -10.13
N GLU A 136 -15.67 7.43 -11.23
CA GLU A 136 -16.98 8.08 -11.20
C GLU A 136 -17.99 7.28 -10.38
N LYS A 137 -17.99 5.94 -10.50
CA LYS A 137 -18.86 5.08 -9.68
C LYS A 137 -18.55 5.14 -8.19
N PHE A 138 -17.30 5.33 -7.79
CA PHE A 138 -16.99 5.58 -6.38
C PHE A 138 -17.52 6.94 -5.92
N GLU A 139 -17.29 8.00 -6.70
CA GLU A 139 -17.73 9.36 -6.37
C GLU A 139 -19.26 9.49 -6.31
N GLU A 140 -19.99 8.86 -7.23
CA GLU A 140 -21.47 8.77 -7.22
C GLU A 140 -22.01 8.13 -5.92
N ASN A 141 -21.24 7.23 -5.32
CA ASN A 141 -21.57 6.56 -4.05
C ASN A 141 -20.98 7.27 -2.82
N GLY A 142 -20.46 8.49 -2.98
CA GLY A 142 -19.91 9.30 -1.88
C GLY A 142 -18.54 8.83 -1.37
N VAL A 143 -17.85 7.97 -2.13
CA VAL A 143 -16.47 7.55 -1.84
C VAL A 143 -15.51 8.57 -2.44
N LYS A 144 -14.58 9.06 -1.62
CA LYS A 144 -13.55 9.98 -2.08
C LYS A 144 -12.46 9.23 -2.84
N VAL A 145 -12.21 9.65 -4.08
CA VAL A 145 -11.16 9.06 -4.93
C VAL A 145 -9.88 9.86 -4.84
N TYR A 146 -8.76 9.16 -4.66
CA TYR A 146 -7.42 9.70 -4.80
C TYR A 146 -6.73 9.08 -6.01
N TRP A 147 -6.29 9.93 -6.92
CA TRP A 147 -5.52 9.51 -8.07
C TRP A 147 -4.04 9.37 -7.71
N ILE A 148 -3.53 8.16 -7.81
CA ILE A 148 -2.11 7.85 -7.64
C ILE A 148 -1.45 8.04 -9.00
N GLU A 149 -0.51 8.95 -9.09
CA GLU A 149 0.14 9.33 -10.34
C GLU A 149 1.60 8.92 -10.33
N TYR A 150 2.10 8.47 -11.48
CA TYR A 150 3.51 8.23 -11.74
C TYR A 150 3.99 9.33 -12.70
N PRO A 151 4.56 10.44 -12.19
CA PRO A 151 4.90 11.60 -13.04
C PRO A 151 6.08 11.32 -13.98
N GLU A 152 6.88 10.30 -13.67
CA GLU A 152 7.97 9.81 -14.48
C GLU A 152 7.80 8.31 -14.69
N LYS A 153 8.36 7.79 -15.79
CA LYS A 153 8.38 6.36 -16.11
C LYS A 153 8.95 5.56 -14.93
N PRO A 154 8.17 4.67 -14.31
CA PRO A 154 8.59 3.99 -13.11
C PRO A 154 9.71 2.97 -13.39
N ILE A 155 10.82 3.12 -12.65
CA ILE A 155 11.99 2.23 -12.70
C ILE A 155 12.23 1.65 -11.31
N ALA A 156 12.47 0.34 -11.25
CA ALA A 156 12.91 -0.40 -10.07
C ALA A 156 14.42 -0.66 -10.10
N ALA A 157 14.93 -1.26 -9.03
CA ALA A 157 16.34 -1.67 -8.93
C ALA A 157 16.77 -2.66 -10.04
N PHE A 158 15.83 -3.36 -10.66
CA PHE A 158 16.08 -4.40 -11.67
C PHE A 158 15.58 -4.04 -13.07
N GLY A 159 15.17 -2.79 -13.28
CA GLY A 159 14.76 -2.28 -14.58
C GLY A 159 13.35 -1.69 -14.61
N PRO A 160 12.73 -1.63 -15.80
CA PRO A 160 11.36 -1.16 -16.00
C PRO A 160 10.34 -1.81 -15.06
N MET A 161 9.38 -1.03 -14.56
CA MET A 161 8.23 -1.57 -13.82
C MET A 161 7.02 -1.82 -14.72
N MET A 162 6.23 -2.86 -14.40
CA MET A 162 4.96 -3.20 -15.06
C MET A 162 3.76 -3.23 -14.08
N ASN A 163 2.54 -3.14 -14.64
CA ASN A 163 1.26 -3.09 -13.92
C ASN A 163 1.09 -1.92 -12.97
N MET A 164 1.45 -0.73 -13.45
CA MET A 164 1.28 0.51 -12.70
C MET A 164 -0.20 0.86 -12.51
N HIS A 165 -1.09 0.30 -13.34
CA HIS A 165 -2.55 0.36 -13.18
C HIS A 165 -3.09 -0.39 -11.93
N SER A 166 -2.28 -1.19 -11.22
CA SER A 166 -2.73 -1.88 -10.01
C SER A 166 -2.24 -1.18 -8.73
N ALA A 167 -3.18 -0.74 -7.90
CA ALA A 167 -2.93 -0.13 -6.60
C ALA A 167 -2.95 -1.14 -5.44
N ALA A 168 -3.26 -2.42 -5.69
CA ALA A 168 -3.54 -3.41 -4.63
C ALA A 168 -2.36 -3.70 -3.68
N GLU A 169 -1.13 -3.35 -4.09
CA GLU A 169 0.06 -3.43 -3.23
C GLU A 169 0.17 -2.32 -2.19
N LEU A 170 -0.62 -1.26 -2.33
CA LEU A 170 -0.73 -0.24 -1.32
C LEU A 170 -1.62 -0.79 -0.19
N ALA A 171 -1.04 -1.65 0.65
CA ALA A 171 -1.72 -2.29 1.76
C ALA A 171 -1.89 -1.29 2.92
N ILE A 172 -3.00 -0.55 2.95
CA ILE A 172 -3.31 0.44 4.00
C ILE A 172 -4.13 -0.22 5.10
N TRP A 173 -3.56 -0.23 6.29
CA TRP A 173 -4.14 -0.75 7.53
C TRP A 173 -4.43 0.42 8.48
N PRO A 174 -5.21 0.21 9.56
CA PRO A 174 -5.40 1.24 10.57
C PRO A 174 -4.06 1.85 11.00
N GLY A 175 -3.92 3.15 10.80
CA GLY A 175 -2.73 3.92 11.16
C GLY A 175 -1.54 3.89 10.21
N GLY A 176 -1.54 3.10 9.12
CA GLY A 176 -0.44 3.16 8.17
C GLY A 176 -0.42 2.09 7.08
N SER A 177 0.61 2.10 6.24
CA SER A 177 0.80 1.13 5.15
C SER A 177 1.78 0.02 5.52
N ILE A 178 1.56 -1.20 5.05
CA ILE A 178 2.57 -2.28 5.09
C ILE A 178 3.23 -2.35 3.72
N ILE A 179 4.56 -2.38 3.68
CA ILE A 179 5.32 -2.55 2.42
C ILE A 179 5.56 -4.05 2.19
N PRO A 180 4.80 -4.71 1.29
CA PRO A 180 4.96 -6.12 0.99
C PRO A 180 6.29 -6.44 0.30
N LYS A 181 6.75 -7.69 0.46
CA LYS A 181 7.80 -8.29 -0.36
C LYS A 181 7.23 -9.51 -1.08
N LYS A 182 7.27 -9.52 -2.40
CA LYS A 182 6.65 -10.56 -3.22
C LYS A 182 7.58 -11.75 -3.47
N GLY A 183 6.99 -12.93 -3.70
CA GLY A 183 7.70 -14.20 -3.84
C GLY A 183 7.67 -14.89 -5.22
N TYR A 184 7.23 -14.24 -6.30
CA TYR A 184 7.21 -14.81 -7.67
C TYR A 184 8.34 -14.26 -8.57
N ALA A 185 8.63 -14.91 -9.71
CA ALA A 185 9.82 -14.62 -10.51
C ALA A 185 9.84 -13.21 -11.13
N LEU A 186 8.66 -12.61 -11.33
CA LEU A 186 8.52 -11.21 -11.77
C LEU A 186 8.44 -10.21 -10.62
N ALA A 187 8.57 -10.64 -9.36
CA ALA A 187 8.66 -9.72 -8.22
C ALA A 187 9.70 -8.59 -8.43
N PRO A 188 10.90 -8.82 -9.02
CA PRO A 188 11.88 -7.76 -9.27
C PRO A 188 11.43 -6.67 -10.24
N THR A 189 10.49 -6.96 -11.14
CA THR A 189 10.04 -6.05 -12.23
C THR A 189 8.59 -5.62 -12.06
N ALA A 190 7.81 -6.31 -11.23
CA ALA A 190 6.39 -6.05 -10.99
C ALA A 190 6.05 -5.81 -9.51
N GLY A 191 7.05 -5.71 -8.61
CA GLY A 191 6.79 -5.57 -7.17
C GLY A 191 7.84 -4.81 -6.36
N LEU A 192 9.13 -5.17 -6.47
CA LEU A 192 10.22 -4.52 -5.74
C LEU A 192 10.47 -3.13 -6.32
N GLY A 193 10.19 -2.09 -5.55
CA GLY A 193 10.21 -0.68 -5.96
C GLY A 193 8.81 -0.07 -6.09
N ARG A 194 7.80 -0.86 -6.48
CA ARG A 194 6.42 -0.36 -6.65
C ARG A 194 5.71 -0.19 -5.30
N ALA A 195 5.80 -1.19 -4.42
CA ALA A 195 5.23 -1.10 -3.08
C ALA A 195 5.85 0.05 -2.27
N GLU A 196 7.16 0.25 -2.40
CA GLU A 196 7.90 1.36 -1.78
C GLU A 196 7.47 2.70 -2.35
N TYR A 197 7.29 2.80 -3.67
CA TYR A 197 6.76 4.00 -4.30
C TYR A 197 5.34 4.30 -3.80
N LEU A 198 4.46 3.31 -3.76
CA LEU A 198 3.08 3.47 -3.31
C LEU A 198 3.02 3.92 -1.85
N ALA A 199 3.79 3.29 -0.96
CA ALA A 199 3.88 3.69 0.44
C ALA A 199 4.48 5.09 0.59
N ARG A 200 5.50 5.42 -0.20
CA ARG A 200 6.07 6.78 -0.27
C ARG A 200 5.00 7.80 -0.68
N TRP A 201 4.26 7.51 -1.74
CA TRP A 201 3.21 8.37 -2.26
C TRP A 201 2.11 8.57 -1.22
N ALA A 202 1.68 7.51 -0.55
CA ALA A 202 0.66 7.57 0.50
C ALA A 202 1.14 8.37 1.72
N PHE A 203 2.41 8.22 2.11
CA PHE A 203 2.97 8.99 3.20
C PHE A 203 3.03 10.48 2.87
N TRP A 204 3.57 10.84 1.70
CA TRP A 204 3.74 12.24 1.32
C TRP A 204 2.42 12.96 1.05
N ASN A 205 1.47 12.31 0.39
CA ASN A 205 0.25 12.96 -0.07
C ASN A 205 -0.91 12.84 0.93
N LEU A 206 -0.96 11.76 1.71
CA LEU A 206 -2.09 11.43 2.58
C LEU A 206 -1.71 11.36 4.06
N GLY A 207 -0.42 11.50 4.40
CA GLY A 207 0.05 11.36 5.77
C GLY A 207 -0.02 9.93 6.29
N ILE A 208 0.03 8.91 5.42
CA ILE A 208 -0.08 7.49 5.79
C ILE A 208 1.34 6.90 5.94
N PRO A 209 1.88 6.74 7.16
CA PRO A 209 3.24 6.25 7.36
C PRO A 209 3.34 4.73 7.14
N PRO A 210 4.52 4.20 6.79
CA PRO A 210 4.76 2.77 6.82
C PRO A 210 4.76 2.21 8.26
N LEU A 211 4.01 1.14 8.51
CA LEU A 211 4.01 0.40 9.77
C LEU A 211 5.18 -0.59 9.84
N ILE A 212 5.41 -1.31 8.74
CA ILE A 212 6.50 -2.27 8.60
C ILE A 212 6.81 -2.48 7.11
N THR A 213 8.06 -2.84 6.83
CA THR A 213 8.47 -3.43 5.56
C THR A 213 8.80 -4.90 5.80
N VAL A 214 8.25 -5.79 4.97
CA VAL A 214 8.57 -7.22 5.06
C VAL A 214 9.99 -7.46 4.57
N THR A 215 10.83 -8.09 5.40
CA THR A 215 12.27 -8.23 5.15
C THR A 215 12.76 -9.68 5.30
N GLY A 216 14.06 -9.90 5.05
CA GLY A 216 14.68 -11.22 5.16
C GLY A 216 14.16 -12.20 4.09
N THR A 217 13.87 -13.42 4.50
CA THR A 217 13.29 -14.47 3.63
C THR A 217 11.75 -14.43 3.62
N GLY A 218 11.13 -13.51 4.35
CA GLY A 218 9.70 -13.29 4.33
C GLY A 218 9.23 -12.86 2.94
N VAL A 219 8.09 -13.43 2.52
CA VAL A 219 7.29 -12.91 1.43
C VAL A 219 5.84 -12.81 1.92
N TRP A 220 5.17 -11.73 1.56
CA TRP A 220 3.80 -11.45 1.95
C TRP A 220 3.18 -10.48 0.95
N VAL A 221 1.93 -10.76 0.59
CA VAL A 221 1.03 -9.85 -0.12
C VAL A 221 -0.30 -9.78 0.63
N THR A 222 -1.04 -8.70 0.40
CA THR A 222 -2.33 -8.50 1.08
C THR A 222 -3.31 -9.63 0.75
N GLY A 223 -4.00 -10.08 1.78
CA GLY A 223 -5.09 -11.02 1.76
C GLY A 223 -6.41 -10.27 1.68
N THR A 224 -7.45 -10.84 2.29
CA THR A 224 -8.79 -10.27 2.27
C THR A 224 -9.43 -10.35 3.65
N PHE A 225 -10.32 -9.41 3.96
CA PHE A 225 -11.18 -9.55 5.12
C PHE A 225 -12.43 -10.34 4.76
N LEU A 226 -12.81 -11.27 5.64
CA LEU A 226 -14.07 -12.01 5.56
C LEU A 226 -15.10 -11.45 6.56
N ALA A 227 -14.62 -10.80 7.62
CA ALA A 227 -15.38 -10.07 8.62
C ALA A 227 -14.49 -8.96 9.21
N ASP A 228 -15.03 -8.15 10.11
CA ASP A 228 -14.28 -7.04 10.75
C ASP A 228 -13.06 -7.53 11.55
N ASP A 229 -13.12 -8.75 12.05
CA ASP A 229 -12.11 -9.42 12.88
C ASP A 229 -11.52 -10.67 12.22
N VAL A 230 -11.90 -11.02 10.98
CA VAL A 230 -11.38 -12.20 10.29
C VAL A 230 -10.64 -11.79 9.02
N TYR A 231 -9.32 -11.94 9.07
CA TYR A 231 -8.44 -11.69 7.93
C TYR A 231 -7.92 -13.02 7.36
N CYS A 232 -8.24 -13.28 6.10
CA CYS A 232 -7.87 -14.49 5.40
C CYS A 232 -6.63 -14.26 4.54
N GLN A 233 -5.57 -15.03 4.81
CA GLN A 233 -4.29 -14.95 4.11
C GLN A 233 -4.06 -16.17 3.22
N GLY A 234 -3.91 -15.96 1.91
CA GLY A 234 -3.44 -17.01 1.01
C GLY A 234 -1.97 -17.35 1.25
N MET A 235 -1.67 -18.63 1.47
CA MET A 235 -0.33 -19.18 1.68
C MET A 235 0.14 -19.93 0.44
N GLY A 236 1.33 -19.58 -0.06
CA GLY A 236 1.86 -20.13 -1.30
C GLY A 236 3.06 -19.33 -1.82
N VAL A 237 3.09 -19.09 -3.13
CA VAL A 237 4.20 -18.37 -3.80
C VAL A 237 4.31 -16.93 -3.30
N GLU A 238 3.19 -16.27 -2.98
CA GLU A 238 3.20 -14.85 -2.63
C GLU A 238 3.33 -14.58 -1.14
N THR A 239 2.96 -15.56 -0.30
CA THR A 239 3.07 -15.43 1.15
C THR A 239 3.58 -16.72 1.78
N ASN A 240 4.65 -16.58 2.57
CA ASN A 240 5.19 -17.65 3.39
C ASN A 240 5.02 -17.34 4.89
N TRP A 241 5.30 -18.32 5.74
CA TRP A 241 5.16 -18.17 7.18
C TRP A 241 6.05 -17.07 7.76
N GLU A 242 7.26 -16.89 7.24
CA GLU A 242 8.15 -15.83 7.69
C GLU A 242 7.54 -14.44 7.45
N GLY A 243 6.98 -14.19 6.27
CA GLY A 243 6.29 -12.94 5.97
C GLY A 243 5.02 -12.76 6.81
N LEU A 244 4.21 -13.80 6.94
CA LEU A 244 2.99 -13.74 7.77
C LEU A 244 3.31 -13.50 9.26
N ASN A 245 4.39 -14.08 9.78
CA ASN A 245 4.82 -13.89 11.17
C ASN A 245 5.34 -12.48 11.44
N GLN A 246 5.87 -11.78 10.43
CA GLN A 246 6.23 -10.36 10.55
C GLN A 246 4.99 -9.46 10.58
N VAL A 247 3.96 -9.79 9.79
CA VAL A 247 2.76 -8.95 9.63
C VAL A 247 1.72 -9.17 10.73
N THR A 248 1.51 -10.41 11.17
CA THR A 248 0.45 -10.76 12.14
C THR A 248 0.50 -9.93 13.44
N PRO A 249 1.67 -9.71 14.09
CA PRO A 249 1.74 -8.88 15.29
C PRO A 249 1.41 -7.40 15.02
N VAL A 250 1.65 -6.92 13.79
CA VAL A 250 1.26 -5.56 13.39
C VAL A 250 -0.25 -5.48 13.26
N LEU A 251 -0.88 -6.45 12.58
CA LEU A 251 -2.33 -6.51 12.43
C LEU A 251 -3.04 -6.55 13.79
N LYS A 252 -2.55 -7.35 14.74
CA LYS A 252 -3.10 -7.39 16.10
C LYS A 252 -3.04 -6.05 16.82
N ARG A 253 -1.93 -5.32 16.70
CA ARG A 253 -1.80 -4.00 17.31
C ARG A 253 -2.74 -2.97 16.70
N VAL A 254 -2.95 -3.01 15.39
CA VAL A 254 -3.70 -1.95 14.69
C VAL A 254 -5.19 -2.25 14.49
N CYS A 255 -5.57 -3.53 14.45
CA CYS A 255 -6.95 -3.99 14.31
C CYS A 255 -7.56 -4.51 15.62
N GLY A 256 -6.74 -4.73 16.66
CA GLY A 256 -7.14 -5.32 17.93
C GLY A 256 -6.63 -6.76 18.09
N GLU A 257 -6.34 -7.16 19.33
CA GLU A 257 -5.74 -8.46 19.65
C GLU A 257 -6.62 -9.66 19.28
N ASP A 258 -7.93 -9.43 19.16
CA ASP A 258 -8.93 -10.45 18.84
C ASP A 258 -9.03 -10.75 17.33
N ILE A 259 -8.29 -10.04 16.47
CA ILE A 259 -8.27 -10.35 15.04
C ILE A 259 -7.77 -11.79 14.79
N HIS A 260 -8.61 -12.57 14.12
CA HIS A 260 -8.30 -13.91 13.65
C HIS A 260 -7.65 -13.84 12.27
N VAL A 261 -6.35 -14.14 12.21
CA VAL A 261 -5.62 -14.30 10.96
C VAL A 261 -5.70 -15.76 10.53
N GLN A 262 -6.53 -16.04 9.52
CA GLN A 262 -6.76 -17.37 8.98
C GLN A 262 -5.87 -17.61 7.74
N PRO A 263 -4.78 -18.38 7.85
CA PRO A 263 -4.05 -18.83 6.68
C PRO A 263 -4.87 -19.89 5.94
N ILE A 264 -4.98 -19.76 4.62
CA ILE A 264 -5.53 -20.78 3.72
C ILE A 264 -4.45 -21.21 2.73
N ARG A 265 -4.41 -22.49 2.38
CA ARG A 265 -3.47 -22.97 1.36
C ARG A 265 -4.07 -22.69 0.00
N THR A 266 -3.36 -21.92 -0.82
CA THR A 266 -3.74 -21.70 -2.21
C THR A 266 -3.00 -22.69 -3.12
N PRO A 267 -3.64 -23.22 -4.17
CA PRO A 267 -3.04 -24.22 -5.03
C PRO A 267 -1.93 -23.66 -5.93
N GLY A 268 -0.98 -24.53 -6.28
CA GLY A 268 -0.01 -24.28 -7.34
C GLY A 268 1.32 -23.64 -6.92
N TRP A 269 2.18 -23.47 -7.91
CA TRP A 269 3.52 -22.88 -7.79
C TRP A 269 3.69 -21.63 -8.69
N LYS A 270 2.59 -21.16 -9.28
CA LYS A 270 2.52 -19.99 -10.16
C LYS A 270 1.56 -18.98 -9.55
N TYR A 271 1.71 -17.70 -9.91
CA TYR A 271 0.77 -16.66 -9.49
C TYR A 271 -0.65 -16.98 -9.96
N PHE A 272 -0.81 -17.37 -11.23
CA PHE A 272 -2.07 -17.81 -11.80
C PHE A 272 -1.88 -18.90 -12.86
N ASP A 273 -2.79 -19.87 -12.94
CA ASP A 273 -2.80 -20.87 -13.99
C ASP A 273 -4.05 -20.69 -14.86
N LYS A 274 -3.89 -20.20 -16.09
CA LYS A 274 -5.03 -20.00 -17.02
C LYS A 274 -5.78 -21.27 -17.38
N TYR A 275 -5.15 -22.44 -17.29
CA TYR A 275 -5.80 -23.68 -17.72
C TYR A 275 -6.71 -24.24 -16.64
N THR A 276 -6.38 -24.01 -15.37
CA THR A 276 -7.13 -24.53 -14.22
C THR A 276 -7.91 -23.45 -13.48
N GLY A 277 -7.57 -22.17 -13.67
CA GLY A 277 -8.07 -21.05 -12.87
C GLY A 277 -7.38 -20.91 -11.50
N ALA A 278 -6.47 -21.83 -11.15
CA ALA A 278 -5.79 -21.82 -9.87
C ALA A 278 -4.98 -20.52 -9.66
N ASN A 279 -5.02 -19.96 -8.45
CA ASN A 279 -4.36 -18.71 -8.13
C ASN A 279 -3.77 -18.77 -6.71
N THR A 280 -2.59 -18.15 -6.51
CA THR A 280 -1.94 -18.11 -5.19
C THR A 280 -2.28 -16.89 -4.34
N HIS A 281 -2.95 -15.89 -4.93
CA HIS A 281 -3.39 -14.67 -4.26
C HIS A 281 -4.71 -14.93 -3.52
N GLY A 282 -4.70 -14.84 -2.18
CA GLY A 282 -5.86 -15.18 -1.34
C GLY A 282 -7.15 -14.44 -1.73
N GLY A 283 -7.07 -13.15 -2.05
CA GLY A 283 -8.23 -12.36 -2.49
C GLY A 283 -8.87 -12.80 -3.83
N MET A 284 -8.12 -13.53 -4.68
CA MET A 284 -8.67 -14.09 -5.94
C MET A 284 -9.33 -15.47 -5.71
N VAL A 285 -9.17 -16.02 -4.52
CA VAL A 285 -9.62 -17.36 -4.15
C VAL A 285 -10.85 -17.27 -3.24
N ILE A 286 -10.83 -16.37 -2.28
CA ILE A 286 -11.95 -16.09 -1.38
C ILE A 286 -12.02 -14.58 -1.13
N SER A 287 -13.21 -14.03 -0.94
CA SER A 287 -13.41 -12.64 -0.51
C SER A 287 -14.73 -12.48 0.24
N GLY A 288 -14.74 -11.63 1.27
CA GLY A 288 -15.98 -11.18 1.90
C GLY A 288 -16.81 -10.33 0.93
N LEU A 289 -18.11 -10.57 0.86
CA LEU A 289 -19.03 -9.79 0.04
C LEU A 289 -20.00 -8.98 0.90
N ASP A 290 -20.53 -9.60 1.96
CA ASP A 290 -21.51 -9.04 2.87
C ASP A 290 -21.53 -9.88 4.16
N ILE A 291 -22.28 -9.46 5.16
CA ILE A 291 -22.58 -10.28 6.33
C ILE A 291 -23.18 -11.62 5.87
N ASP A 292 -22.60 -12.70 6.38
CA ASP A 292 -22.91 -14.09 6.04
C ASP A 292 -22.74 -14.47 4.56
N LYS A 293 -21.97 -13.69 3.78
CA LYS A 293 -21.72 -13.97 2.35
C LYS A 293 -20.24 -13.85 1.99
N VAL A 294 -19.71 -14.92 1.42
CA VAL A 294 -18.38 -14.99 0.83
C VAL A 294 -18.46 -15.39 -0.64
N LEU A 295 -17.60 -14.81 -1.46
CA LEU A 295 -17.35 -15.28 -2.81
C LEU A 295 -16.15 -16.22 -2.78
N VAL A 296 -16.31 -17.44 -3.30
CA VAL A 296 -15.25 -18.46 -3.34
C VAL A 296 -15.05 -18.94 -4.77
N HIS A 297 -13.80 -18.95 -5.22
CA HIS A 297 -13.41 -19.62 -6.44
C HIS A 297 -13.13 -21.09 -6.16
N ALA A 298 -14.03 -21.97 -6.59
CA ALA A 298 -13.99 -23.39 -6.25
C ALA A 298 -12.68 -24.10 -6.63
N ALA A 299 -12.00 -23.70 -7.72
CA ALA A 299 -10.72 -24.31 -8.10
C ALA A 299 -9.53 -23.78 -7.28
N GLY A 300 -9.72 -22.74 -6.48
CA GLY A 300 -8.70 -22.10 -5.65
C GLY A 300 -8.72 -22.53 -4.17
N VAL A 301 -9.78 -23.18 -3.71
CA VAL A 301 -9.94 -23.64 -2.32
C VAL A 301 -10.18 -25.15 -2.31
N ASP A 302 -9.58 -25.83 -1.35
CA ASP A 302 -9.94 -27.21 -1.02
C ASP A 302 -11.25 -27.19 -0.22
N ILE A 303 -12.37 -27.60 -0.83
CA ILE A 303 -13.74 -27.55 -0.22
C ILE A 303 -14.19 -28.96 0.21
N ASP A 304 -13.25 -29.85 0.53
CA ASP A 304 -13.56 -31.19 1.05
C ASP A 304 -13.95 -31.18 2.55
#